data_AF-A0A6P3I121-F1
#
_entry.id   AF-A0A6P3I121-F1
#
_cell.length_a   1.000
_cell.length_b   1.000
_cell.length_c   1.000
_cell.angle_alpha   90.00
_cell.angle_beta   90.00
_cell.angle_gamma   90.00
#
_symmetry.space_group_name_H-M   'P 1'
#
loop_
_entity.id
_entity.type
_entity.pdbx_description
1 polymer ?
#
loop_
_entity_poly.entity_id
_entity_poly.type
_entity_poly.pdbx_seq_one_letter_code
_entity_poly.pdbx_strand_id
1 'polypeptide(L)'
;MVVPTDSHEEARQETSYILPFPARSLSFCAGIALANMVNVPKTRRTFCKKCGKHQPHKVTQYKKGKDSLYAQGKRRYDRKQSGYGGQTKPIFRK
;
A
#
# COMPACT_ATOMS: atom_id res chain seq x y z
N MET A 1 12.49 34.38 -23.11
CA MET A 1 11.88 33.28 -23.90
C MET A 1 12.44 31.97 -23.39
N VAL A 2 11.66 31.21 -22.62
CA VAL A 2 11.92 29.78 -22.43
C VAL A 2 10.55 29.10 -22.34
N VAL A 3 10.23 28.32 -23.37
CA VAL A 3 9.15 27.34 -23.38
C VAL A 3 9.84 25.99 -23.22
N PRO A 4 9.44 25.15 -22.25
CA PRO A 4 9.75 23.73 -22.32
C PRO A 4 8.56 23.03 -22.97
N THR A 5 8.74 22.58 -24.22
CA THR A 5 7.82 21.70 -24.93
C THR A 5 7.96 20.26 -24.44
N ASP A 6 6.81 19.59 -24.39
CA ASP A 6 6.56 18.22 -23.95
C ASP A 6 7.26 17.11 -24.74
N SER A 7 7.40 15.97 -24.05
CA SER A 7 7.18 14.58 -24.52
C SER A 7 7.81 14.11 -25.83
N HIS A 8 8.63 13.05 -25.77
CA HIS A 8 8.22 11.71 -26.23
C HIS A 8 9.29 10.68 -25.82
N GLU A 9 8.86 9.69 -25.04
CA GLU A 9 9.57 8.45 -24.79
C GLU A 9 9.23 7.50 -25.95
N GLU A 10 10.22 7.01 -26.69
CA GLU A 10 10.01 5.94 -27.68
C GLU A 10 11.12 4.89 -27.65
N ALA A 11 10.71 3.67 -27.94
CA ALA A 11 11.31 2.41 -27.56
C ALA A 11 12.32 1.85 -28.59
N ARG A 12 13.36 1.21 -28.02
CA ARG A 12 14.03 -0.06 -28.40
C ARG A 12 14.52 -0.32 -29.83
N GLN A 13 15.74 -0.89 -29.93
CA GLN A 13 15.99 -2.29 -30.39
C GLN A 13 17.44 -2.70 -30.05
N GLU A 14 17.60 -3.64 -29.10
CA GLU A 14 18.18 -4.98 -29.29
C GLU A 14 19.73 -5.07 -29.29
N THR A 15 20.28 -5.54 -28.16
CA THR A 15 21.56 -6.26 -28.16
C THR A 15 21.38 -7.54 -27.36
N SER A 16 21.30 -8.64 -28.09
CA SER A 16 21.26 -10.01 -27.59
C SER A 16 22.68 -10.53 -27.37
N TYR A 17 23.02 -10.87 -26.12
CA TYR A 17 24.06 -11.86 -25.84
C TYR A 17 23.72 -12.56 -24.52
N ILE A 18 23.44 -13.86 -24.63
CA ILE A 18 23.03 -14.74 -23.54
C ILE A 18 24.30 -15.34 -22.95
N LEU A 19 24.59 -15.08 -21.67
CA LEU A 19 25.61 -15.80 -20.89
C LEU A 19 24.96 -16.94 -20.10
N PRO A 20 25.45 -18.19 -20.19
CA PRO A 20 24.86 -19.34 -19.52
C PRO A 20 25.51 -19.54 -18.15
N PHE A 21 24.96 -18.93 -17.11
CA PHE A 21 25.28 -19.31 -15.73
C PHE A 21 23.99 -19.66 -14.97
N PRO A 22 23.83 -20.91 -14.48
CA PRO A 22 22.68 -21.29 -13.67
C PRO A 22 22.84 -20.72 -12.26
N ALA A 23 22.31 -19.52 -12.03
CA ALA A 23 22.13 -19.01 -10.67
C ALA A 23 21.09 -19.90 -9.96
N ARG A 24 21.55 -20.71 -9.00
CA ARG A 24 20.69 -21.40 -8.04
C ARG A 24 19.76 -20.36 -7.41
N SER A 25 18.46 -20.46 -7.67
CA SER A 25 17.46 -19.66 -6.99
C SER A 25 17.43 -20.09 -5.52
N LEU A 26 18.20 -19.40 -4.69
CA LEU A 26 17.95 -19.38 -3.26
C LEU A 26 16.56 -18.78 -3.09
N SER A 27 15.59 -19.65 -2.83
CA SER A 27 14.24 -19.27 -2.44
C SER A 27 14.33 -18.56 -1.09
N PHE A 28 14.60 -17.26 -1.16
CA PHE A 28 14.46 -16.38 -0.02
C PHE A 28 12.97 -16.23 0.24
N CYS A 29 12.41 -17.19 0.98
CA CYS A 29 11.11 -17.06 1.62
C CYS A 29 11.22 -15.96 2.67
N ALA A 30 11.13 -14.70 2.21
CA ALA A 30 11.02 -13.53 3.05
C ALA A 30 9.66 -13.58 3.76
N GLY A 31 9.59 -14.37 4.83
CA GLY A 31 8.50 -14.33 5.80
C GLY A 31 8.61 -13.02 6.55
N ILE A 32 7.97 -11.97 6.04
CA ILE A 32 7.85 -10.67 6.71
C ILE A 32 7.20 -10.91 8.07
N ALA A 33 8.03 -11.01 9.11
CA ALA A 33 7.62 -11.05 10.50
C ALA A 33 7.23 -9.62 10.90
N LEU A 34 6.01 -9.22 10.52
CA LEU A 34 5.39 -8.02 11.07
C LEU A 34 5.27 -8.22 12.59
N ALA A 35 6.02 -7.39 13.31
CA ALA A 35 6.11 -7.33 14.76
C ALA A 35 4.71 -7.42 15.41
N ASN A 36 4.42 -8.55 16.04
CA ASN A 36 3.21 -8.72 16.83
C ASN A 36 3.64 -9.02 18.27
N MET A 37 3.24 -8.13 19.20
CA MET A 37 3.44 -8.30 20.65
C MET A 37 2.69 -9.53 21.24
N VAL A 38 1.84 -10.18 20.43
CA VAL A 38 1.07 -11.38 20.81
C VAL A 38 1.12 -12.39 19.65
N ASN A 39 1.27 -13.68 19.96
CA ASN A 39 1.27 -14.76 18.98
C ASN A 39 -0.18 -15.12 18.56
N VAL A 40 -0.47 -15.02 17.25
CA VAL A 40 -1.79 -15.33 16.68
C VAL A 40 -1.60 -16.29 15.49
N PRO A 41 -2.38 -17.39 15.40
CA PRO A 41 -2.25 -18.36 14.31
C PRO A 41 -2.64 -17.74 12.96
N LYS A 42 -1.84 -18.03 11.91
CA LYS A 42 -2.07 -17.54 10.53
C LYS A 42 -3.32 -18.14 9.87
N THR A 43 -3.82 -19.25 10.39
CA THR A 43 -5.06 -19.90 9.96
C THR A 43 -5.94 -20.21 11.17
N ARG A 44 -7.23 -19.90 11.09
CA ARG A 44 -8.20 -20.18 12.17
C ARG A 44 -9.51 -20.68 11.58
N ARG A 45 -10.10 -21.73 12.17
CA ARG A 45 -11.46 -22.17 11.83
C ARG A 45 -12.47 -21.24 12.50
N THR A 46 -13.19 -20.44 11.72
CA THR A 46 -14.23 -19.54 12.21
C THR A 46 -15.46 -19.59 11.32
N PHE A 47 -16.59 -19.09 11.82
CA PHE A 47 -17.83 -19.02 11.05
C PHE A 47 -17.71 -18.02 9.90
N CYS A 48 -17.99 -18.45 8.67
CA CYS A 48 -18.10 -17.56 7.53
C CYS A 48 -19.56 -17.10 7.36
N LYS A 49 -19.82 -15.79 7.54
CA LYS A 49 -21.16 -15.21 7.38
C LYS A 49 -21.79 -15.45 6.00
N LYS A 50 -20.97 -15.51 4.94
CA LYS A 50 -21.45 -15.74 3.57
C LYS A 50 -21.75 -17.21 3.27
N CYS A 51 -21.02 -18.14 3.89
CA CYS A 51 -21.12 -19.57 3.59
C CYS A 51 -21.98 -20.34 4.60
N GLY A 52 -22.37 -19.74 5.73
CA GLY A 52 -23.19 -20.37 6.76
C GLY A 52 -22.51 -21.53 7.52
N LYS A 53 -21.19 -21.71 7.36
CA LYS A 53 -20.44 -22.82 7.96
C LYS A 53 -19.07 -22.39 8.46
N HIS A 54 -18.51 -23.17 9.38
CA HIS A 54 -17.15 -22.96 9.89
C HIS A 54 -16.12 -23.44 8.87
N GLN A 55 -15.24 -22.55 8.45
CA GLN A 55 -14.20 -22.81 7.45
C GLN A 55 -12.85 -22.29 7.98
N PRO A 56 -11.72 -22.85 7.51
CA PRO A 56 -10.41 -22.28 7.80
C PRO A 56 -10.23 -20.95 7.04
N HIS A 57 -9.97 -19.87 7.77
CA HIS A 57 -9.69 -18.55 7.22
C HIS A 57 -8.23 -18.16 7.46
N LYS A 58 -7.64 -17.47 6.49
CA LYS A 58 -6.33 -16.82 6.68
C LYS A 58 -6.51 -15.59 7.53
N VAL A 59 -5.72 -15.49 8.60
CA VAL A 59 -5.73 -14.36 9.53
C VAL A 59 -4.53 -13.47 9.20
N THR A 60 -4.82 -12.20 8.95
CA THR A 60 -3.82 -11.15 8.75
C THR A 60 -4.12 -9.99 9.69
N GLN A 61 -3.08 -9.23 10.04
CA GLN A 61 -3.27 -8.00 10.79
C GLN A 61 -3.74 -6.91 9.82
N TYR A 62 -4.88 -6.28 10.13
CA TYR A 62 -5.33 -5.12 9.37
C TYR A 62 -4.30 -3.98 9.49
N LYS A 63 -4.07 -3.30 8.38
CA LYS A 63 -3.29 -2.07 8.32
C LYS A 63 -4.15 -1.00 7.69
N LYS A 64 -4.20 0.18 8.30
CA LYS A 64 -4.90 1.33 7.73
C LYS A 64 -4.21 1.72 6.43
N GLY A 65 -4.97 1.82 5.35
CA GLY A 65 -4.49 2.35 4.07
C GLY A 65 -4.24 3.86 4.13
N LYS A 66 -3.60 4.41 3.10
CA LYS A 66 -3.47 5.86 2.94
C LYS A 66 -4.85 6.49 2.71
N ASP A 67 -5.11 7.63 3.37
CA ASP A 67 -6.36 8.34 3.21
C ASP A 67 -6.50 8.91 1.78
N SER A 68 -7.70 8.82 1.19
CA SER A 68 -7.98 9.31 -0.16
C SER A 68 -8.11 10.84 -0.20
N LEU A 69 -7.47 11.48 -1.19
CA LEU A 69 -7.53 12.94 -1.39
C LEU A 69 -8.91 13.42 -1.87
N TYR A 70 -9.63 12.57 -2.60
CA TYR A 70 -10.92 12.93 -3.20
C TYR A 70 -12.11 12.79 -2.25
N ALA A 71 -11.88 12.20 -1.07
CA ALA A 71 -12.89 12.10 -0.02
C ALA A 71 -13.43 13.48 0.35
N GLN A 72 -14.76 13.59 0.52
CA GLN A 72 -15.43 14.86 0.79
C GLN A 72 -14.86 15.58 2.02
N GLY A 73 -14.52 14.83 3.08
CA GLY A 73 -13.92 15.37 4.30
C GLY A 73 -12.56 16.01 4.06
N LYS A 74 -11.71 15.37 3.23
CA LYS A 74 -10.38 15.88 2.91
C LYS A 74 -10.45 17.13 2.03
N ARG A 75 -11.27 17.11 0.98
CA ARG A 75 -11.52 18.29 0.13
C ARG A 75 -12.02 19.49 0.92
N ARG A 76 -12.96 19.28 1.85
CA ARG A 76 -13.47 20.34 2.73
C ARG A 76 -12.38 20.87 3.65
N TYR A 77 -11.54 20.00 4.21
CA TYR A 77 -10.45 20.38 5.10
C TYR A 77 -9.39 21.21 4.38
N ASP A 78 -8.97 20.78 3.19
CA ASP A 78 -7.93 21.48 2.41
C ASP A 78 -8.39 22.88 1.98
N ARG A 79 -9.65 23.01 1.55
CA ARG A 79 -10.26 24.33 1.26
C ARG A 79 -10.40 25.21 2.51
N LYS A 80 -10.63 24.62 3.68
CA LYS A 80 -10.71 25.37 4.93
C LYS A 80 -9.31 25.83 5.38
N GLN A 81 -8.30 24.98 5.17
CA GLN A 81 -6.94 25.21 5.64
C GLN A 81 -6.17 26.23 4.80
N SER A 82 -6.56 26.47 3.54
CA SER A 82 -5.94 27.49 2.69
C SER A 82 -6.11 28.91 3.25
N GLY A 83 -5.09 29.76 3.12
CA GLY A 83 -5.09 31.14 3.60
C GLY A 83 -4.22 31.34 4.84
N TYR A 84 -4.42 32.45 5.55
CA TYR A 84 -3.56 32.86 6.68
C TYR A 84 -4.14 32.52 8.07
N GLY A 85 -5.29 31.83 8.13
CA GLY A 85 -6.01 31.53 9.37
C GLY A 85 -5.42 30.41 10.23
N GLY A 86 -4.24 29.89 9.88
CA GLY A 86 -3.56 28.82 10.62
C GLY A 86 -4.34 27.50 10.64
N GLN A 87 -4.21 26.76 11.75
CA GLN A 87 -4.80 25.43 11.91
C GLN A 87 -6.32 25.51 12.14
N THR A 88 -7.12 24.92 11.24
CA THR A 88 -8.58 25.14 11.22
C THR A 88 -9.45 24.08 11.89
N LYS A 89 -8.87 22.93 12.28
CA LYS A 89 -9.54 21.88 13.08
C LYS A 89 -8.70 21.52 14.30
N PRO A 90 -9.35 21.19 15.43
CA PRO A 90 -8.62 20.83 16.64
C PRO A 90 -7.80 19.56 16.40
N ILE A 91 -6.57 19.58 16.91
CA ILE A 91 -5.73 18.39 17.02
C ILE A 91 -6.02 17.79 18.38
N PHE A 92 -6.38 16.50 18.40
CA PHE A 92 -6.60 15.79 19.66
C PHE A 92 -5.29 15.75 20.45
N ARG A 93 -5.25 16.48 21.57
CA ARG A 93 -4.18 16.44 22.58
C ARG A 93 -4.70 15.65 23.79
N LYS A 94 -3.78 14.96 24.46
CA LYS A 94 -4.06 14.12 25.62
C LYS A 94 -4.42 14.94 26.86
#